data_AF-R1F6I0-F1
#
_entry.id   AF-R1F6I0-F1
#
_cell.length_a   1.000
_cell.length_b   1.000
_cell.length_c   1.000
_cell.angle_alpha   90.00
_cell.angle_beta   90.00
_cell.angle_gamma   90.00
#
_symmetry.space_group_name_H-M   'P 1'
#
loop_
_entity.id
_entity.type
_entity.pdbx_description
1 polymer ?
#
loop_
_entity_poly.entity_id
_entity_poly.type
_entity_poly.pdbx_seq_one_letter_code
_entity_poly.pdbx_strand_id
1 'polypeptide(L)'
;MDTVVNSVGESVCFMKSALQNPTNKNISLLETTASAARKMAQKEAGFYRTMAESNFVHSPDCVLSMSVDGTKRVHPALGVIRLDYNYPAAVGDIAHSGSFTAFIAGVKYLVQAKKVCAITGDCGFMMHFQEFASLLTRVPVFLSSLCILPAIKAAYGPSQQIAIFTANKATLEPMRELIERTCAVQVGEERFVIVDCKDVPGFEAVERGEAVDTLKVEPGMVELAKRVVSKHPVVAILMECTELPPYSDAVRAATGLPVWDALSCCDFFVGSMKDNDRCGMADWQEEWDREQDWY
;
A
#
# COMPACT_ATOMS: atom_id res chain seq x y z
N MET A 1 0.36 0.60 19.33
CA MET A 1 1.14 1.18 18.21
C MET A 1 1.57 -0.04 17.49
N ASP A 2 0.68 -0.60 16.68
CA ASP A 2 0.74 -2.02 16.33
C ASP A 2 1.21 -2.10 14.88
N THR A 3 2.50 -2.32 14.69
CA THR A 3 3.18 -2.43 13.41
C THR A 3 3.49 -3.91 13.17
N VAL A 4 3.25 -4.42 11.96
CA VAL A 4 3.29 -5.87 11.67
C VAL A 4 4.49 -6.17 10.76
N VAL A 5 5.29 -7.21 11.02
CA VAL A 5 6.21 -7.75 10.00
C VAL A 5 5.52 -8.95 9.35
N ASN A 6 5.30 -8.90 8.04
CA ASN A 6 4.78 -10.03 7.25
C ASN A 6 5.89 -10.56 6.35
N SER A 7 6.44 -11.75 6.61
CA SER A 7 7.17 -12.50 5.58
C SER A 7 6.18 -13.30 4.74
N VAL A 8 6.29 -13.21 3.42
CA VAL A 8 5.29 -13.76 2.51
C VAL A 8 5.72 -15.17 2.04
N GLY A 9 5.01 -16.18 2.55
CA GLY A 9 5.01 -17.56 2.08
C GLY A 9 3.64 -18.19 2.29
N GLU A 10 3.13 -18.86 1.25
CA GLU A 10 1.88 -19.64 1.17
C GLU A 10 0.74 -19.25 2.12
N SER A 11 -0.21 -18.46 1.58
CA SER A 11 -1.45 -18.00 2.22
C SER A 11 -1.24 -16.86 3.23
N VAL A 12 -1.25 -15.63 2.70
CA VAL A 12 -1.33 -14.40 3.50
C VAL A 12 -2.51 -14.51 4.48
N CYS A 13 -2.17 -14.62 5.77
CA CYS A 13 -3.13 -14.68 6.86
C CYS A 13 -3.72 -13.28 7.11
N PHE A 14 -5.04 -13.23 7.30
CA PHE A 14 -5.88 -12.04 7.37
C PHE A 14 -5.35 -10.92 8.29
N MET A 15 -5.29 -9.69 7.77
CA MET A 15 -5.27 -8.46 8.58
C MET A 15 -6.56 -8.41 9.43
N LYS A 16 -6.48 -8.80 10.70
CA LYS A 16 -7.54 -8.55 11.67
C LYS A 16 -7.33 -7.17 12.29
N SER A 17 -8.14 -6.21 11.86
CA SER A 17 -8.34 -4.92 12.53
C SER A 17 -8.81 -5.15 13.98
N ALA A 18 -7.99 -4.79 14.96
CA ALA A 18 -8.37 -4.74 16.37
C ALA A 18 -9.04 -3.39 16.67
N LEU A 19 -10.32 -3.48 17.06
CA LEU A 19 -11.21 -2.42 17.53
C LEU A 19 -10.76 -1.83 18.88
N GLN A 20 -10.99 -0.52 19.11
CA GLN A 20 -11.59 -0.01 20.36
C GLN A 20 -12.10 1.46 20.30
N ASN A 21 -13.43 1.56 20.35
CA ASN A 21 -14.33 2.58 20.93
C ASN A 21 -14.57 3.98 20.25
N PRO A 22 -15.85 4.41 20.09
CA PRO A 22 -16.26 5.56 19.28
C PRO A 22 -16.62 6.80 20.13
N THR A 23 -16.50 8.02 19.58
CA THR A 23 -17.54 9.08 19.70
C THR A 23 -17.24 10.41 18.96
N ASN A 24 -18.28 10.88 18.26
CA ASN A 24 -18.69 12.27 17.97
C ASN A 24 -18.10 13.14 16.81
N LYS A 25 -18.85 13.13 15.69
CA LYS A 25 -19.54 14.23 14.95
C LYS A 25 -19.04 15.69 15.10
N ASN A 26 -18.56 16.30 14.00
CA ASN A 26 -19.31 17.19 13.09
C ASN A 26 -18.40 17.96 12.10
N ILE A 27 -18.97 18.24 10.92
CA ILE A 27 -18.38 18.76 9.68
C ILE A 27 -18.41 20.30 9.62
N SER A 28 -17.40 20.94 9.01
CA SER A 28 -17.55 21.89 7.86
C SER A 28 -16.33 22.83 7.67
N LEU A 29 -15.74 22.83 6.47
CA LEU A 29 -15.68 23.95 5.50
C LEU A 29 -14.56 23.70 4.47
N LEU A 30 -14.97 23.41 3.23
CA LEU A 30 -14.15 23.50 2.03
C LEU A 30 -14.30 24.91 1.45
N GLU A 31 -13.23 25.40 0.81
CA GLU A 31 -13.18 26.27 -0.39
C GLU A 31 -12.07 27.33 -0.30
N THR A 32 -10.83 26.96 -0.65
CA THR A 32 -9.80 27.84 -1.30
C THR A 32 -8.46 27.11 -1.60
N THR A 33 -8.43 25.79 -1.79
CA THR A 33 -7.20 24.99 -1.60
C THR A 33 -6.36 24.69 -2.85
N ALA A 34 -6.79 24.93 -4.09
CA ALA A 34 -6.03 24.45 -5.26
C ALA A 34 -4.71 25.21 -5.55
N SER A 35 -4.66 26.53 -5.32
CA SER A 35 -3.46 27.36 -5.55
C SER A 35 -2.52 27.38 -4.34
N ALA A 36 -3.09 27.28 -3.13
CA ALA A 36 -2.35 27.17 -1.88
C ALA A 36 -1.69 25.79 -1.74
N ALA A 37 -2.38 24.69 -2.08
CA ALA A 37 -1.82 23.33 -2.02
C ALA A 37 -0.62 23.13 -2.94
N ARG A 38 -0.59 23.75 -4.13
CA ARG A 38 0.58 23.70 -5.02
C ARG A 38 1.80 24.43 -4.47
N LYS A 39 1.60 25.59 -3.84
CA LYS A 39 2.69 26.33 -3.16
C LYS A 39 3.13 25.67 -1.85
N MET A 40 2.22 24.98 -1.15
CA MET A 40 2.53 24.18 0.02
C MET A 40 3.35 22.95 -0.39
N ALA A 41 2.88 22.16 -1.36
CA ALA A 41 3.55 20.94 -1.83
C ALA A 41 4.98 21.16 -2.35
N GLN A 42 5.28 22.28 -3.03
CA GLN A 42 6.65 22.60 -3.46
C GLN A 42 7.56 23.05 -2.32
N LYS A 43 7.03 23.81 -1.35
CA LYS A 43 7.77 24.25 -0.15
C LYS A 43 7.96 23.09 0.84
N GLU A 44 6.99 22.18 0.86
CA GLU A 44 6.96 20.95 1.63
C GLU A 44 7.88 19.88 1.03
N ALA A 45 7.99 19.73 -0.29
CA ALA A 45 8.92 18.78 -0.90
C ALA A 45 10.38 19.06 -0.49
N GLY A 46 10.80 20.33 -0.47
CA GLY A 46 12.12 20.73 0.03
C GLY A 46 12.29 20.50 1.55
N PHE A 47 11.23 20.74 2.32
CA PHE A 47 11.19 20.46 3.76
C PHE A 47 11.29 18.96 4.06
N TYR A 48 10.52 18.13 3.36
CA TYR A 48 10.52 16.67 3.49
C TYR A 48 11.85 16.07 3.07
N ARG A 49 12.45 16.56 1.99
CA ARG A 49 13.78 16.13 1.59
C ARG A 49 14.83 16.45 2.66
N THR A 50 14.83 17.68 3.19
CA THR A 50 15.75 18.07 4.27
C THR A 50 15.52 17.26 5.55
N MET A 51 14.24 17.03 5.90
CA MET A 51 13.86 16.20 7.05
C MET A 51 14.27 14.75 6.86
N ALA A 52 14.12 14.20 5.66
CA ALA A 52 14.51 12.82 5.35
C ALA A 52 16.03 12.65 5.39
N GLU A 53 16.78 13.58 4.77
CA GLU A 53 18.24 13.57 4.75
C GLU A 53 18.82 13.68 6.17
N SER A 54 18.24 14.52 7.03
CA SER A 54 18.65 14.64 8.44
C SER A 54 18.23 13.45 9.32
N ASN A 55 17.25 12.65 8.89
CA ASN A 55 16.77 11.47 9.61
C ASN A 55 17.12 10.16 8.89
N PHE A 56 18.03 10.21 7.93
CA PHE A 56 18.38 9.07 7.11
C PHE A 56 18.79 7.88 7.99
N VAL A 57 18.14 6.75 7.73
CA VAL A 57 18.31 5.53 8.48
C VAL A 57 19.32 4.67 7.75
N HIS A 58 20.53 4.63 8.29
CA HIS A 58 21.51 3.64 7.86
C HIS A 58 21.00 2.24 8.19
N SER A 59 20.84 1.40 7.16
CA SER A 59 20.61 -0.03 7.35
C SER A 59 21.91 -0.65 7.89
N PRO A 60 21.89 -1.30 9.06
CA PRO A 60 23.04 -2.05 9.55
C PRO A 60 23.19 -3.32 8.73
N ASP A 61 24.02 -3.30 7.67
CA ASP A 61 24.48 -4.42 6.82
C ASP A 61 23.47 -5.49 6.40
N CYS A 62 22.17 -5.21 6.54
CA CYS A 62 21.14 -6.19 6.26
C CYS A 62 20.82 -6.17 4.77
N VAL A 63 20.68 -7.38 4.23
CA VAL A 63 20.30 -7.77 2.85
C VAL A 63 21.42 -7.77 1.79
N LEU A 64 22.42 -6.89 1.86
CA LEU A 64 23.48 -6.81 0.82
C LEU A 64 24.83 -7.44 1.20
N SER A 65 25.01 -7.89 2.45
CA SER A 65 26.24 -8.58 2.84
C SER A 65 26.36 -9.93 2.12
N MET A 66 27.45 -10.14 1.37
CA MET A 66 27.73 -11.42 0.71
C MET A 66 27.64 -12.55 1.74
N SER A 67 27.02 -13.69 1.37
CA SER A 67 27.08 -14.86 2.26
C SER A 67 28.54 -15.23 2.48
N VAL A 68 28.93 -15.38 3.74
CA VAL A 68 30.27 -15.81 4.14
C VAL A 68 30.18 -17.32 4.36
N ASP A 69 30.94 -18.08 3.57
CA ASP A 69 31.19 -19.52 3.70
C ASP A 69 30.06 -20.40 4.29
N GLY A 70 29.23 -20.97 3.40
CA GLY A 70 28.40 -22.14 3.70
C GLY A 70 27.14 -21.90 4.54
N THR A 71 26.94 -20.71 5.11
CA THR A 71 25.70 -20.39 5.84
C THR A 71 24.59 -19.89 4.90
N LYS A 72 23.38 -20.42 5.06
CA LYS A 72 22.19 -19.92 4.37
C LYS A 72 21.89 -18.49 4.80
N ARG A 73 21.38 -17.68 3.87
CA ARG A 73 20.87 -16.34 4.19
C ARG A 73 19.52 -16.45 4.90
N VAL A 74 19.25 -15.55 5.83
CA VAL A 74 17.92 -15.46 6.46
C VAL A 74 16.85 -15.15 5.42
N HIS A 75 15.65 -15.71 5.60
CA HIS A 75 14.49 -15.42 4.75
C HIS A 75 14.16 -13.90 4.76
N PRO A 76 13.76 -13.29 3.64
CA PRO A 76 13.40 -11.88 3.60
C PRO A 76 12.22 -11.59 4.53
N ALA A 77 12.38 -10.59 5.39
CA ALA A 77 11.34 -10.06 6.27
C ALA A 77 10.81 -8.73 5.71
N LEU A 78 9.50 -8.57 5.57
CA LEU A 78 8.87 -7.33 5.11
C LEU A 78 8.20 -6.63 6.30
N GLY A 79 8.55 -5.36 6.53
CA GLY A 79 7.92 -4.52 7.55
C GLY A 79 6.66 -3.85 7.01
N VAL A 80 5.58 -3.85 7.78
CA VAL A 80 4.32 -3.16 7.47
C VAL A 80 4.16 -2.00 8.44
N ILE A 81 4.24 -0.78 7.94
CA ILE A 81 3.96 0.41 8.75
C ILE A 81 2.45 0.62 8.85
N ARG A 82 1.99 0.80 10.08
CA ARG A 82 0.65 1.23 10.43
C ARG A 82 0.70 2.54 11.20
N LEU A 83 -0.19 3.45 10.87
CA LEU A 83 -0.36 4.71 11.60
C LEU A 83 -1.63 4.61 12.44
N ASP A 84 -1.47 4.21 13.70
CA ASP A 84 -2.54 4.26 14.69
C ASP A 84 -2.64 5.67 15.29
N TYR A 85 -3.85 6.22 15.27
CA TYR A 85 -4.17 7.47 15.92
C TYR A 85 -4.90 7.17 17.23
N ASN A 86 -4.51 7.83 18.33
CA ASN A 86 -5.26 7.79 19.59
C ASN A 86 -6.47 8.75 19.57
N TYR A 87 -6.95 9.11 18.39
CA TYR A 87 -8.06 10.03 18.15
C TYR A 87 -8.78 9.65 16.84
N PRO A 88 -10.04 10.07 16.64
CA PRO A 88 -10.77 9.77 15.40
C PRO A 88 -10.04 10.35 14.19
N ALA A 89 -9.73 9.50 13.21
CA ALA A 89 -9.05 9.91 11.99
C ALA A 89 -9.84 11.00 11.24
N ALA A 90 -9.17 12.09 10.89
CA ALA A 90 -9.65 13.20 10.11
C ALA A 90 -9.03 13.21 8.70
N VAL A 91 -9.74 13.80 7.75
CA VAL A 91 -9.21 14.00 6.39
C VAL A 91 -7.94 14.85 6.47
N GLY A 92 -6.82 14.27 6.05
CA GLY A 92 -5.50 14.91 6.13
C GLY A 92 -4.64 14.47 7.32
N ASP A 93 -5.09 13.58 8.20
CA ASP A 93 -4.26 13.06 9.31
C ASP A 93 -3.00 12.32 8.83
N ILE A 94 -3.12 11.63 7.70
CA ILE A 94 -1.98 10.99 7.03
C ILE A 94 -1.02 12.03 6.44
N ALA A 95 -1.46 13.27 6.26
CA ALA A 95 -0.63 14.41 5.84
C ALA A 95 -0.34 15.38 7.00
N HIS A 96 -0.77 15.07 8.22
CA HIS A 96 -0.55 15.94 9.37
C HIS A 96 0.91 15.85 9.82
N SER A 97 1.54 17.00 10.05
CA SER A 97 2.97 17.08 10.41
C SER A 97 3.32 16.29 11.69
N GLY A 98 2.38 16.17 12.62
CA GLY A 98 2.53 15.37 13.84
C GLY A 98 2.71 13.87 13.59
N SER A 99 2.21 13.34 12.46
CA SER A 99 2.32 11.94 12.09
C SER A 99 3.73 11.57 11.59
N PHE A 100 4.52 12.55 11.15
CA PHE A 100 5.85 12.31 10.57
C PHE A 100 6.86 11.80 11.60
N THR A 101 6.84 12.31 12.83
CA THR A 101 7.78 11.84 13.86
C THR A 101 7.56 10.37 14.20
N ALA A 102 6.29 9.97 14.36
CA ALA A 102 5.92 8.57 14.59
C ALA A 102 6.28 7.70 13.38
N PHE A 103 6.01 8.19 12.17
CA PHE A 103 6.39 7.50 10.93
C PHE A 103 7.90 7.27 10.82
N ILE A 104 8.72 8.30 11.06
CA ILE A 104 10.19 8.19 11.06
C ILE A 104 10.66 7.19 12.11
N ALA A 105 10.08 7.22 13.31
CA ALA A 105 10.42 6.27 14.36
C ALA A 105 10.07 4.82 13.96
N GLY A 106 8.92 4.61 13.31
CA GLY A 106 8.52 3.31 12.75
C GLY A 106 9.51 2.82 11.68
N VAL A 107 9.88 3.67 10.71
CA VAL A 107 10.90 3.33 9.70
C VAL A 107 12.24 2.99 10.36
N LYS A 108 12.70 3.79 11.35
CA LYS A 108 13.94 3.53 12.09
C LYS A 108 13.89 2.18 12.80
N TYR A 109 12.79 1.89 13.48
CA TYR A 109 12.60 0.62 14.19
C TYR A 109 12.63 -0.57 13.22
N LEU A 110 11.88 -0.49 12.12
CA LEU A 110 11.85 -1.53 11.08
C LEU A 110 13.24 -1.81 10.49
N VAL A 111 13.99 -0.76 10.16
CA VAL A 111 15.29 -0.89 9.51
C VAL A 111 16.39 -1.29 10.48
N GLN A 112 16.44 -0.71 11.68
CA GLN A 112 17.57 -0.89 12.60
C GLN A 112 17.36 -2.05 13.57
N ALA A 113 16.15 -2.18 14.14
CA ALA A 113 15.84 -3.20 15.13
C ALA A 113 15.35 -4.49 14.45
N LYS A 114 14.38 -4.39 13.54
CA LYS A 114 13.81 -5.55 12.84
C LYS A 114 14.59 -5.99 11.60
N LYS A 115 15.44 -5.11 11.06
CA LYS A 115 16.30 -5.38 9.91
C LYS A 115 15.54 -5.91 8.68
N VAL A 116 14.35 -5.35 8.43
CA VAL A 116 13.49 -5.76 7.31
C VAL A 116 14.15 -5.45 5.97
N CYS A 117 13.84 -6.28 4.97
CA CYS A 117 14.35 -6.17 3.61
C CYS A 117 13.49 -5.30 2.69
N ALA A 118 12.28 -4.99 3.12
CA ALA A 118 11.34 -4.09 2.45
C ALA A 118 10.38 -3.49 3.46
N ILE A 119 9.76 -2.36 3.11
CA ILE A 119 8.72 -1.70 3.90
C ILE A 119 7.48 -1.47 3.05
N THR A 120 6.31 -1.87 3.55
CA THR A 120 5.00 -1.55 2.98
C THR A 120 4.11 -0.85 4.00
N GLY A 121 2.90 -0.49 3.59
CA GLY A 121 1.92 0.23 4.39
C GLY A 121 0.63 -0.56 4.50
N ASP A 122 -0.11 -0.34 5.58
CA ASP A 122 -1.43 -0.96 5.80
C ASP A 122 -2.59 -0.09 5.29
N CYS A 123 -2.31 1.00 4.59
CA CYS A 123 -3.30 1.91 4.03
C CYS A 123 -2.86 2.47 2.67
N GLY A 124 -3.73 2.40 1.66
CA GLY A 124 -3.43 2.88 0.31
C GLY A 124 -3.11 4.39 0.22
N PHE A 125 -3.64 5.20 1.16
CA PHE A 125 -3.33 6.62 1.29
C PHE A 125 -1.92 6.90 1.81
N MET A 126 -1.18 5.90 2.29
CA MET A 126 0.24 6.05 2.63
C MET A 126 1.11 6.37 1.41
N MET A 127 0.54 6.39 0.20
CA MET A 127 1.12 7.06 -0.96
C MET A 127 1.60 8.49 -0.64
N HIS A 128 0.95 9.21 0.29
CA HIS A 128 1.42 10.53 0.76
C HIS A 128 2.81 10.49 1.42
N PHE A 129 3.19 9.37 2.04
CA PHE A 129 4.49 9.15 2.65
C PHE A 129 5.49 8.46 1.72
N GLN A 130 5.09 7.99 0.55
CA GLN A 130 5.90 7.11 -0.30
C GLN A 130 7.25 7.75 -0.68
N GLU A 131 7.22 8.96 -1.22
CA GLU A 131 8.44 9.69 -1.60
C GLU A 131 9.32 9.97 -0.38
N PHE A 132 8.72 10.45 0.72
CA PHE A 132 9.43 10.74 1.96
C PHE A 132 10.11 9.51 2.55
N ALA A 133 9.40 8.37 2.62
CA ALA A 133 9.92 7.12 3.15
C ALA A 133 11.07 6.56 2.30
N SER A 134 10.97 6.68 0.97
CA SER A 134 12.05 6.27 0.06
C SER A 134 13.32 7.10 0.23
N LEU A 135 13.22 8.33 0.74
CA LEU A 135 14.36 9.18 1.08
C LEU A 135 14.91 8.90 2.48
N LEU A 136 14.15 8.24 3.36
CA LEU A 136 14.57 7.92 4.73
C LEU A 136 15.47 6.70 4.81
N THR A 137 15.44 5.77 3.85
CA THR A 137 16.17 4.50 3.95
C THR A 137 16.57 3.98 2.57
N ARG A 138 17.56 3.08 2.51
CA ARG A 138 17.89 2.32 1.29
C ARG A 138 17.06 1.07 1.11
N VAL A 139 16.35 0.65 2.16
CA VAL A 139 15.43 -0.48 2.09
C VAL A 139 14.29 -0.11 1.13
N PRO A 140 13.95 -0.96 0.15
CA PRO A 140 12.81 -0.74 -0.74
C PRO A 140 11.53 -0.41 0.04
N VAL A 141 10.83 0.64 -0.40
CA VAL A 141 9.56 1.08 0.20
C VAL A 141 8.46 1.07 -0.85
N PHE A 142 7.31 0.48 -0.52
CA PHE A 142 6.08 0.46 -1.34
C PHE A 142 4.85 0.50 -0.43
N LEU A 143 4.49 1.70 0.04
CA LEU A 143 3.45 1.90 1.05
C LEU A 143 2.01 1.76 0.52
N SER A 144 1.84 1.74 -0.80
CA SER A 144 0.53 1.67 -1.47
C SER A 144 0.59 0.69 -2.62
N SER A 145 -0.53 -0.01 -2.89
CA SER A 145 -0.59 -0.91 -4.05
C SER A 145 -0.47 -0.16 -5.38
N LEU A 146 -0.70 1.16 -5.41
CA LEU A 146 -0.43 2.01 -6.57
C LEU A 146 1.04 1.97 -7.03
N CYS A 147 1.98 1.55 -6.17
CA CYS A 147 3.39 1.40 -6.54
C CYS A 147 3.64 0.34 -7.63
N ILE A 148 2.75 -0.66 -7.81
CA ILE A 148 2.88 -1.66 -8.89
C ILE A 148 2.23 -1.22 -10.20
N LEU A 149 1.42 -0.15 -10.17
CA LEU A 149 0.71 0.37 -11.33
C LEU A 149 1.61 0.66 -12.55
N PRO A 150 2.89 1.10 -12.41
CA PRO A 150 3.77 1.30 -13.56
C PRO A 150 4.10 -0.01 -14.28
N ALA A 151 4.29 -1.10 -13.54
CA ALA A 151 4.54 -2.43 -14.10
C ALA A 151 3.28 -2.96 -14.82
N ILE A 152 2.09 -2.78 -14.22
CA ILE A 152 0.81 -3.12 -14.85
C ILE A 152 0.62 -2.30 -16.13
N LYS A 153 0.84 -0.98 -16.10
CA LYS A 153 0.74 -0.09 -17.26
C LYS A 153 1.69 -0.52 -18.38
N ALA A 154 2.92 -0.93 -18.07
CA ALA A 154 3.89 -1.36 -19.07
C ALA A 154 3.51 -2.68 -19.76
N ALA A 155 2.73 -3.54 -19.10
CA ALA A 155 2.32 -4.84 -19.64
C ALA A 155 1.24 -4.76 -20.73
N TYR A 156 0.57 -3.61 -20.88
CA TYR A 156 -0.57 -3.44 -21.79
C TYR A 156 -0.36 -2.29 -22.79
N GLY A 157 -1.07 -2.37 -23.92
CA GLY A 157 -1.13 -1.32 -24.93
C GLY A 157 -1.84 -0.05 -24.44
N PRO A 158 -1.64 1.09 -25.13
CA PRO A 158 -2.13 2.39 -24.67
C PRO A 158 -3.67 2.52 -24.66
N SER A 159 -4.39 1.74 -25.46
CA SER A 159 -5.86 1.72 -25.51
C SER A 159 -6.50 0.76 -24.49
N GLN A 160 -5.70 -0.05 -23.81
CA GLN A 160 -6.19 -1.03 -22.86
C GLN A 160 -6.31 -0.41 -21.46
N GLN A 161 -7.51 -0.46 -20.90
CA GLN A 161 -7.84 0.23 -19.65
C GLN A 161 -7.52 -0.61 -18.43
N ILE A 162 -7.09 0.05 -17.35
CA ILE A 162 -6.87 -0.55 -16.03
C ILE A 162 -7.89 0.06 -15.08
N ALA A 163 -8.68 -0.79 -14.41
CA ALA A 163 -9.61 -0.31 -13.38
C ALA A 163 -8.90 -0.22 -12.03
N ILE A 164 -9.10 0.89 -11.32
CA ILE A 164 -8.56 1.10 -9.98
C ILE A 164 -9.75 1.18 -9.02
N PHE A 165 -9.89 0.17 -8.18
CA PHE A 165 -10.93 0.07 -7.16
C PHE A 165 -10.41 0.70 -5.89
N THR A 166 -11.11 1.70 -5.37
CA THR A 166 -10.74 2.40 -4.15
C THR A 166 -11.93 2.51 -3.21
N ALA A 167 -11.66 2.60 -1.91
CA ALA A 167 -12.70 2.76 -0.92
C ALA A 167 -13.38 4.13 -0.97
N ASN A 168 -12.66 5.15 -1.45
CA ASN A 168 -13.21 6.48 -1.58
C ASN A 168 -12.60 7.20 -2.79
N LYS A 169 -13.38 7.28 -3.87
CA LYS A 169 -12.96 7.97 -5.09
C LYS A 169 -12.72 9.47 -4.88
N ALA A 170 -13.52 10.11 -4.02
CA ALA A 170 -13.42 11.55 -3.77
C ALA A 170 -12.11 11.96 -3.09
N THR A 171 -11.45 11.05 -2.37
CA THR A 171 -10.14 11.29 -1.76
C THR A 171 -8.98 10.81 -2.65
N LEU A 172 -9.16 9.78 -3.48
CA LEU A 172 -8.14 9.32 -4.43
C LEU A 172 -7.96 10.29 -5.60
N GLU A 173 -9.03 10.86 -6.16
CA GLU A 173 -8.95 11.74 -7.34
C GLU A 173 -8.06 12.98 -7.13
N PRO A 174 -8.10 13.67 -5.97
CA PRO A 174 -7.13 14.72 -5.65
C PRO A 174 -5.67 14.29 -5.63
N MET A 175 -5.37 12.99 -5.48
CA MET A 175 -4.00 12.46 -5.44
C MET A 175 -3.39 12.25 -6.82
N ARG A 176 -4.10 12.54 -7.92
CA ARG A 176 -3.59 12.35 -9.30
C ARG A 176 -2.19 12.92 -9.53
N GLU A 177 -1.92 14.16 -9.10
CA GLU A 177 -0.59 14.79 -9.25
C GLU A 177 0.49 14.06 -8.43
N LEU A 178 0.15 13.56 -7.24
CA LEU A 178 1.06 12.79 -6.38
C LEU A 178 1.37 11.41 -7.01
N ILE A 179 0.34 10.72 -7.52
CA ILE A 179 0.49 9.42 -8.18
C ILE A 179 1.33 9.58 -9.46
N GLU A 180 1.10 10.64 -10.24
CA GLU A 180 1.91 10.93 -11.42
C GLU A 180 3.37 11.15 -11.04
N ARG A 181 3.66 11.98 -10.04
CA ARG A 181 5.03 12.25 -9.60
C ARG A 181 5.73 10.99 -9.07
N THR A 182 5.02 10.17 -8.30
CA THR A 182 5.61 9.04 -7.56
C THR A 182 5.68 7.77 -8.39
N CYS A 183 4.68 7.53 -9.22
CA CYS A 183 4.55 6.30 -10.01
C CYS A 183 4.75 6.52 -11.51
N ALA A 184 4.90 7.77 -12.01
CA ALA A 184 4.91 8.06 -13.45
C ALA A 184 3.63 7.56 -14.16
N VAL A 185 2.50 7.61 -13.45
CA VAL A 185 1.19 7.20 -13.96
C VAL A 185 0.18 8.34 -13.85
N GLN A 186 -0.35 8.78 -14.99
CA GLN A 186 -1.41 9.78 -15.07
C GLN A 186 -2.78 9.10 -14.94
N VAL A 187 -3.27 8.94 -13.71
CA VAL A 187 -4.59 8.31 -13.45
C VAL A 187 -5.78 9.13 -14.02
N GLY A 188 -5.53 10.36 -14.48
CA GLY A 188 -6.52 11.18 -15.18
C GLY A 188 -6.69 10.88 -16.68
N GLU A 189 -5.81 10.07 -17.29
CA GLU A 189 -5.96 9.64 -18.69
C GLU A 189 -7.14 8.68 -18.86
N GLU A 190 -7.68 8.59 -20.07
CA GLU A 190 -8.72 7.61 -20.46
C GLU A 190 -8.32 6.15 -20.19
N ARG A 191 -7.04 5.91 -19.92
CA ARG A 191 -6.48 4.60 -19.62
C ARG A 191 -6.86 4.06 -18.23
N PHE A 192 -7.24 4.92 -17.28
CA PHE A 192 -7.55 4.50 -15.91
C PHE A 192 -9.01 4.74 -15.56
N VAL A 193 -9.69 3.67 -15.15
CA VAL A 193 -11.09 3.72 -14.71
C VAL A 193 -11.10 3.68 -13.18
N ILE A 194 -11.25 4.84 -12.53
CA ILE A 194 -11.37 4.91 -11.07
C ILE A 194 -12.79 4.51 -10.64
N VAL A 195 -12.88 3.44 -9.86
CA VAL A 195 -14.11 2.82 -9.37
C VAL A 195 -14.25 3.07 -7.86
N ASP A 196 -15.36 3.67 -7.48
CA ASP A 196 -15.71 3.93 -6.07
C ASP A 196 -16.43 2.72 -5.48
N CYS A 197 -15.90 2.15 -4.40
CA CYS A 197 -16.47 0.97 -3.75
C CYS A 197 -17.43 1.32 -2.61
N LYS A 198 -17.53 2.59 -2.21
CA LYS A 198 -18.28 3.03 -1.02
C LYS A 198 -19.76 2.59 -1.00
N ASP A 199 -20.38 2.46 -2.17
CA ASP A 199 -21.81 2.16 -2.31
C ASP A 199 -22.08 0.64 -2.34
N VAL A 200 -21.05 -0.19 -2.18
CA VAL A 200 -21.21 -1.64 -2.02
C VAL A 200 -21.81 -1.93 -0.64
N PRO A 201 -22.98 -2.59 -0.53
CA PRO A 201 -23.63 -2.80 0.76
C PRO A 201 -22.74 -3.51 1.79
N GLY A 202 -22.56 -2.89 2.95
CA GLY A 202 -21.69 -3.37 4.04
C GLY A 202 -20.29 -2.76 4.01
N PHE A 203 -19.85 -2.18 2.89
CA PHE A 203 -18.51 -1.60 2.76
C PHE A 203 -18.39 -0.21 3.38
N GLU A 204 -19.51 0.44 3.71
CA GLU A 204 -19.56 1.69 4.48
C GLU A 204 -18.91 1.58 5.88
N ALA A 205 -18.66 0.36 6.37
CA ALA A 205 -17.91 0.09 7.60
C ALA A 205 -16.48 0.64 7.54
N VAL A 206 -15.85 0.66 6.36
CA VAL A 206 -14.50 1.21 6.16
C VAL A 206 -14.45 2.69 6.54
N GLU A 207 -15.41 3.49 6.08
CA GLU A 207 -15.48 4.92 6.41
C GLU A 207 -15.76 5.16 7.91
N ARG A 208 -16.36 4.18 8.60
CA ARG A 208 -16.59 4.24 10.05
C ARG A 208 -15.43 3.70 10.88
N GLY A 209 -14.37 3.16 10.24
CA GLY A 209 -13.28 2.49 10.94
C GLY A 209 -13.75 1.21 11.67
N GLU A 210 -14.79 0.57 11.17
CA GLU A 210 -15.37 -0.65 11.72
C GLU A 210 -14.88 -1.88 10.95
N ALA A 211 -14.92 -3.05 11.59
CA ALA A 211 -14.62 -4.30 10.92
C ALA A 211 -15.64 -4.58 9.80
N VAL A 212 -15.13 -4.90 8.61
CA VAL A 212 -15.95 -5.24 7.44
C VAL A 212 -16.36 -6.71 7.48
N ASP A 213 -17.65 -6.98 7.32
CA ASP A 213 -18.15 -8.35 7.07
C ASP A 213 -17.89 -8.72 5.60
N THR A 214 -16.73 -9.32 5.36
CA THR A 214 -16.26 -9.64 4.01
C THR A 214 -17.21 -10.58 3.26
N LEU A 215 -17.82 -11.56 3.95
CA LEU A 215 -18.78 -12.49 3.32
C LEU A 215 -20.04 -11.78 2.86
N LYS A 216 -20.50 -10.78 3.61
CA LYS A 216 -21.65 -9.95 3.23
C LYS A 216 -21.34 -9.01 2.05
N VAL A 217 -20.12 -8.45 2.01
CA VAL A 217 -19.69 -7.46 1.00
C VAL A 217 -19.33 -8.11 -0.33
N GLU A 218 -18.73 -9.30 -0.32
CA GLU A 218 -18.15 -9.96 -1.49
C GLU A 218 -19.10 -10.02 -2.72
N PRO A 219 -20.39 -10.43 -2.59
CA PRO A 219 -21.28 -10.48 -3.75
C PRO A 219 -21.47 -9.12 -4.43
N GLY A 220 -21.52 -8.05 -3.63
CA GLY A 220 -21.66 -6.68 -4.14
C GLY A 220 -20.37 -6.19 -4.82
N MET A 221 -19.21 -6.55 -4.28
CA MET A 221 -17.91 -6.23 -4.88
C MET A 221 -17.73 -6.94 -6.23
N VAL A 222 -18.11 -8.22 -6.30
CA VAL A 222 -18.08 -9.01 -7.54
C VAL A 222 -19.02 -8.42 -8.59
N GLU A 223 -20.23 -8.04 -8.21
CA GLU A 223 -21.20 -7.42 -9.13
C GLU A 223 -20.72 -6.06 -9.64
N LEU A 224 -20.11 -5.26 -8.76
CA LEU A 224 -19.46 -4.00 -9.16
C LEU A 224 -18.37 -4.25 -10.19
N ALA A 225 -17.48 -5.24 -9.97
CA ALA A 225 -16.43 -5.60 -10.90
C ALA A 225 -16.96 -6.04 -12.27
N LYS A 226 -17.96 -6.93 -12.30
CA LYS A 226 -18.63 -7.35 -13.55
C LYS A 226 -19.21 -6.17 -14.31
N ARG A 227 -19.87 -5.25 -13.59
CA ARG A 227 -20.45 -4.04 -14.17
C ARG A 227 -19.38 -3.15 -14.81
N VAL A 228 -18.24 -2.95 -14.14
CA VAL A 228 -17.13 -2.16 -14.69
C VAL A 228 -16.58 -2.80 -15.95
N VAL A 229 -16.30 -4.11 -15.92
CA VAL A 229 -15.80 -4.86 -17.09
C VAL A 229 -16.80 -4.85 -18.25
N SER A 230 -18.11 -4.85 -17.99
CA SER A 230 -19.13 -4.79 -19.06
C SER A 230 -19.20 -3.42 -19.76
N LYS A 231 -18.75 -2.34 -19.10
CA LYS A 231 -18.87 -0.96 -19.58
C LYS A 231 -17.58 -0.41 -20.17
N HIS A 232 -16.44 -1.03 -19.82
CA HIS A 232 -15.11 -0.53 -20.14
C HIS A 232 -14.26 -1.69 -20.66
N PRO A 233 -13.39 -1.48 -21.67
CA PRO A 233 -12.44 -2.49 -22.15
C PRO A 233 -11.27 -2.66 -21.16
N VAL A 234 -11.60 -3.03 -19.92
CA VAL A 234 -10.65 -3.23 -18.82
C VAL A 234 -9.92 -4.55 -19.04
N VAL A 235 -8.59 -4.51 -18.88
CA VAL A 235 -7.71 -5.68 -19.04
C VAL A 235 -7.05 -6.11 -17.74
N ALA A 236 -7.07 -5.26 -16.72
CA ALA A 236 -6.56 -5.54 -15.39
C ALA A 236 -7.28 -4.69 -14.34
N ILE A 237 -7.35 -5.20 -13.11
CA ILE A 237 -7.94 -4.51 -11.97
C ILE A 237 -6.85 -4.33 -10.91
N LEU A 238 -6.75 -3.13 -10.32
CA LEU A 238 -5.94 -2.86 -9.14
C LEU A 238 -6.87 -2.50 -7.97
N MET A 239 -6.79 -3.25 -6.89
CA MET A 239 -7.42 -2.97 -5.61
C MET A 239 -6.48 -2.07 -4.80
N GLU A 240 -6.84 -0.79 -4.70
CA GLU A 240 -6.00 0.24 -4.08
C GLU A 240 -6.06 0.21 -2.55
N CYS A 241 -7.25 0.07 -1.99
CA CYS A 241 -7.46 0.05 -0.55
C CYS A 241 -7.08 -1.31 0.06
N THR A 242 -6.50 -1.30 1.25
CA THR A 242 -6.08 -2.49 2.00
C THR A 242 -7.23 -3.32 2.58
N GLU A 243 -8.46 -2.81 2.53
CA GLU A 243 -9.71 -3.53 2.86
C GLU A 243 -10.31 -4.29 1.67
N LEU A 244 -9.74 -4.13 0.47
CA LEU A 244 -10.20 -4.78 -0.76
C LEU A 244 -9.55 -6.14 -1.12
N PRO A 245 -8.32 -6.50 -0.68
CA PRO A 245 -7.72 -7.80 -0.99
C PRO A 245 -8.58 -9.03 -0.67
N PRO A 246 -9.41 -9.06 0.39
CA PRO A 246 -10.30 -10.21 0.65
C PRO A 246 -11.22 -10.57 -0.52
N TYR A 247 -11.51 -9.63 -1.42
CA TYR A 247 -12.39 -9.84 -2.57
C TYR A 247 -11.64 -10.16 -3.88
N SER A 248 -10.30 -10.07 -3.89
CA SER A 248 -9.50 -10.17 -5.11
C SER A 248 -9.72 -11.50 -5.84
N ASP A 249 -9.76 -12.63 -5.12
CA ASP A 249 -9.97 -13.95 -5.74
C ASP A 249 -11.37 -14.13 -6.29
N ALA A 250 -12.40 -13.67 -5.55
CA ALA A 250 -13.78 -13.71 -6.04
C ALA A 250 -13.93 -12.86 -7.31
N VAL A 251 -13.28 -11.69 -7.37
CA VAL A 251 -13.26 -10.83 -8.56
C VAL A 251 -12.48 -11.47 -9.71
N ARG A 252 -11.31 -12.08 -9.46
CA ARG A 252 -10.55 -12.84 -10.47
C ARG A 252 -11.42 -13.95 -11.08
N ALA A 253 -12.03 -14.77 -10.23
CA ALA A 253 -12.87 -15.88 -10.67
C ALA A 253 -14.09 -15.41 -11.48
N ALA A 254 -14.70 -14.30 -11.07
CA ALA A 254 -15.92 -13.78 -11.69
C ALA A 254 -15.68 -13.02 -13.01
N THR A 255 -14.53 -12.37 -13.17
CA THR A 255 -14.21 -11.52 -14.33
C THR A 255 -13.27 -12.17 -15.32
N GLY A 256 -12.46 -13.15 -14.87
CA GLY A 256 -11.39 -13.74 -15.66
C GLY A 256 -10.19 -12.79 -15.89
N LEU A 257 -10.17 -11.62 -15.24
CA LEU A 257 -9.11 -10.62 -15.39
C LEU A 257 -8.06 -10.75 -14.28
N PRO A 258 -6.79 -10.36 -14.55
CA PRO A 258 -5.79 -10.17 -13.51
C PRO A 258 -6.25 -9.09 -12.51
N VAL A 259 -6.28 -9.46 -11.23
CA VAL A 259 -6.50 -8.53 -10.11
C VAL A 259 -5.21 -8.42 -9.32
N TRP A 260 -4.77 -7.19 -9.09
CA TRP A 260 -3.60 -6.82 -8.32
C TRP A 260 -4.06 -6.10 -7.06
N ASP A 261 -3.31 -6.23 -5.97
CA ASP A 261 -3.64 -5.66 -4.67
C ASP A 261 -2.35 -5.45 -3.85
N ALA A 262 -2.49 -5.01 -2.59
CA ALA A 262 -1.35 -4.82 -1.69
C ALA A 262 -0.54 -6.11 -1.49
N LEU A 263 -1.19 -7.29 -1.51
CA LEU A 263 -0.51 -8.58 -1.34
C LEU A 263 0.30 -8.93 -2.58
N SER A 264 -0.27 -8.67 -3.75
CA SER A 264 0.43 -8.80 -5.04
C SER A 264 1.68 -7.92 -5.08
N CYS A 265 1.64 -6.72 -4.50
CA CYS A 265 2.84 -5.88 -4.35
C CYS A 265 3.87 -6.53 -3.42
N CYS A 266 3.44 -7.02 -2.26
CA CYS A 266 4.34 -7.69 -1.32
C CYS A 266 5.04 -8.87 -1.99
N ASP A 267 4.29 -9.74 -2.68
CA ASP A 267 4.82 -10.88 -3.44
C ASP A 267 5.81 -10.44 -4.52
N PHE A 268 5.47 -9.39 -5.27
CA PHE A 268 6.32 -8.88 -6.36
C PHE A 268 7.67 -8.39 -5.86
N PHE A 269 7.69 -7.57 -4.79
CA PHE A 269 8.93 -7.01 -4.26
C PHE A 269 9.72 -8.05 -3.46
N VAL A 270 9.07 -8.83 -2.60
CA VAL A 270 9.74 -9.86 -1.80
C VAL A 270 10.29 -10.98 -2.70
N GLY A 271 9.58 -11.33 -3.77
CA GLY A 271 10.04 -12.29 -4.78
C GLY A 271 11.38 -11.94 -5.43
N SER A 272 11.78 -10.66 -5.43
CA SER A 272 13.11 -10.25 -5.93
C SER A 272 14.27 -10.63 -4.99
N MET A 273 13.98 -11.08 -3.77
CA MET A 273 14.94 -11.41 -2.71
C MET A 273 14.84 -12.86 -2.22
N LYS A 274 13.89 -13.62 -2.77
CA LYS A 274 13.69 -15.03 -2.47
C LYS A 274 14.46 -15.91 -3.42
N ASP A 275 14.69 -17.16 -2.98
CA ASP A 275 15.10 -18.21 -3.88
C ASP A 275 14.10 -18.36 -5.04
N ASN A 276 14.60 -18.71 -6.22
CA ASN A 276 13.78 -18.95 -7.39
C ASN A 276 13.63 -20.45 -7.61
N ASP A 277 12.51 -20.99 -7.15
CA ASP A 277 12.18 -22.43 -7.22
C ASP A 277 12.17 -23.00 -8.65
N ARG A 278 12.16 -22.13 -9.68
CA ARG A 278 12.10 -22.54 -11.09
C ARG A 278 13.48 -22.63 -11.75
N CYS A 279 14.48 -21.89 -11.28
CA CYS A 279 15.82 -21.89 -11.87
C CYS A 279 16.85 -21.15 -11.01
N GLY A 280 18.13 -21.52 -11.17
CA GLY A 280 19.26 -20.82 -10.55
C GLY A 280 19.93 -21.63 -9.44
N MET A 281 20.63 -20.92 -8.55
CA MET A 281 21.10 -21.51 -7.29
C MET A 281 19.88 -21.80 -6.43
N ALA A 282 19.84 -22.97 -5.80
CA ALA A 282 18.79 -23.34 -4.87
C ALA A 282 19.36 -23.49 -3.45
N ASP A 283 18.50 -23.43 -2.45
CA ASP A 283 18.80 -23.74 -1.05
C ASP A 283 19.86 -22.81 -0.40
N TRP A 284 20.01 -21.60 -0.93
CA TRP A 284 20.94 -20.59 -0.41
C TRP A 284 20.31 -19.70 0.68
N GLN A 285 19.01 -19.84 0.90
CA GLN A 285 18.22 -19.07 1.85
C GLN A 285 17.45 -20.02 2.79
N GLU A 286 17.25 -19.60 4.04
CA GLU A 286 16.39 -20.27 5.00
C GLU A 286 14.92 -20.20 4.56
N GLU A 287 14.14 -21.22 4.91
CA GLU A 287 12.69 -21.17 4.72
C GLU A 287 12.06 -20.15 5.66
N TRP A 288 10.85 -19.68 5.32
CA TRP A 288 10.09 -18.85 6.24
C TRP A 288 9.66 -19.68 7.46
N ASP A 289 10.03 -19.22 8.65
CA ASP A 289 9.66 -19.79 9.95
C ASP A 289 8.16 -19.77 10.27
N ARG A 290 7.34 -19.07 9.47
CA ARG A 290 5.90 -18.85 9.67
C ARG A 290 5.56 -18.06 10.93
N GLU A 291 6.54 -17.41 11.54
CA GLU A 291 6.35 -16.54 12.68
C GLU A 291 6.13 -15.09 12.22
N GLN A 292 5.33 -14.36 12.99
CA GLN A 292 5.03 -12.93 12.77
C GLN A 292 5.33 -12.16 14.04
N ASP A 293 6.13 -11.11 13.90
CA ASP A 293 6.45 -10.19 14.98
C ASP A 293 5.33 -9.15 15.14
N TRP A 294 4.84 -9.01 16.37
CA TRP A 294 3.88 -7.98 16.79
C TRP A 294 4.58 -6.98 17.71
N TYR A 295 4.46 -5.69 17.42
CA TYR A 295 5.12 -4.62 18.18
C TYR A 295 4.37 -3.31 18.07
#